data_AF-A0A8T5KQ31-F1
#
_entry.id   AF-A0A8T5KQ31-F1
#
_cell.length_a   1.000
_cell.length_b   1.000
_cell.length_c   1.000
_cell.angle_alpha   90.00
_cell.angle_beta   90.00
_cell.angle_gamma   90.00
#
_symmetry.space_group_name_H-M   'P 1'
#
loop_
_entity.id
_entity.type
_entity.pdbx_description
1 polymer ?
#
loop_
_entity_poly.entity_id
_entity_poly.type
_entity_poly.pdbx_seq_one_letter_code
_entity_poly.pdbx_strand_id
1 'polypeptide(L)' 'SKKEIIKTGEEMGTYSISIEPHEDCCSLFVPKHPETRSAVKKVQELEGFLDVDKLVADAVNRTEDMSS' A
#
# COMPACT_ATOMS: atom_id res chain seq x y z
N SER A 1 -14.63 -9.64 -9.39
CA SER A 1 -13.90 -10.87 -8.98
C SER A 1 -12.44 -10.77 -9.40
N LYS A 2 -11.51 -11.55 -8.82
CA LYS A 2 -10.09 -11.52 -9.24
C LYS A 2 -9.92 -11.82 -10.75
N LYS A 3 -10.74 -12.71 -11.30
CA LYS A 3 -10.71 -13.09 -12.72
C LYS A 3 -11.05 -11.93 -13.66
N GLU A 4 -11.99 -11.07 -13.27
CA GLU A 4 -12.37 -9.90 -14.06
C GLU A 4 -11.24 -8.85 -14.09
N ILE A 5 -10.61 -8.61 -12.93
CA ILE A 5 -9.47 -7.68 -12.82
C ILE A 5 -8.29 -8.15 -13.69
N ILE A 6 -8.00 -9.46 -13.68
CA ILE A 6 -6.94 -10.04 -14.53
C ILE A 6 -7.27 -9.83 -16.02
N LYS A 7 -8.50 -10.13 -16.44
CA LYS A 7 -8.93 -9.94 -17.84
C LYS A 7 -8.76 -8.49 -18.29
N THR A 8 -9.15 -7.52 -17.46
CA THR A 8 -8.93 -6.09 -17.75
C THR A 8 -7.45 -5.75 -17.86
N GLY A 9 -6.60 -6.29 -16.98
CA GLY A 9 -5.14 -6.10 -17.05
C GLY A 9 -4.50 -6.70 -18.31
N GLU A 10 -5.01 -7.83 -18.79
CA GLU A 10 -4.59 -8.45 -20.06
C GLU A 10 -5.00 -7.58 -21.26
N GLU A 11 -6.24 -7.07 -21.27
CA GLU A 11 -6.76 -6.16 -22.31
C GLU A 11 -5.97 -4.85 -22.37
N MET A 12 -5.53 -4.33 -21.21
CA MET A 12 -4.69 -3.13 -21.10
C MET A 12 -3.19 -3.40 -21.34
N GLY A 13 -2.78 -4.66 -21.44
CA GLY A 13 -1.37 -5.06 -21.55
C GLY A 13 -0.53 -4.84 -20.28
N THR A 14 -1.14 -4.59 -19.12
CA THR A 14 -0.44 -4.35 -17.84
C THR A 14 -0.23 -5.63 -17.02
N TYR A 15 -0.96 -6.69 -17.35
CA TYR A 15 -0.93 -7.93 -16.57
C TYR A 15 0.49 -8.54 -16.50
N SER A 16 1.22 -8.59 -17.62
CA SER A 16 2.56 -9.17 -17.68
C SER A 16 3.57 -8.45 -16.79
N ILE A 17 3.48 -7.12 -16.70
CA ILE A 17 4.33 -6.29 -15.82
C ILE A 17 3.92 -6.53 -14.36
N SER A 18 2.61 -6.56 -14.09
CA SER A 18 2.08 -6.66 -12.73
C SER A 18 2.35 -7.99 -12.02
N ILE A 19 2.74 -9.04 -12.76
CA ILE A 19 3.06 -10.37 -12.22
C ILE A 19 4.56 -10.66 -12.16
N GLU A 20 5.41 -9.70 -12.53
CA GLU A 20 6.85 -9.88 -12.46
C GLU A 20 7.29 -10.19 -11.01
N PRO A 21 8.25 -11.12 -10.80
CA PRO A 21 8.74 -11.42 -9.47
C PRO A 21 9.47 -10.21 -8.90
N HIS A 22 8.79 -9.46 -8.03
CA HIS A 22 9.39 -8.37 -7.28
C HIS A 22 9.60 -8.80 -5.82
N GLU A 23 10.66 -8.28 -5.22
CA GLU A 23 10.90 -8.45 -3.79
C GLU A 23 9.90 -7.56 -3.03
N ASP A 24 8.69 -8.09 -2.84
CA ASP A 24 7.60 -7.36 -2.23
C ASP A 24 7.92 -7.03 -0.77
N CYS A 25 7.96 -5.73 -0.46
CA CYS A 25 8.06 -5.21 0.91
C CYS A 25 6.90 -5.70 1.80
N CYS A 26 5.84 -6.25 1.20
CA CYS A 26 4.71 -6.85 1.89
C CYS A 26 5.16 -7.88 2.93
N SER A 27 6.13 -8.74 2.63
CA SER A 27 6.59 -9.76 3.60
C SER A 27 7.24 -9.16 4.86
N LEU A 28 7.83 -7.98 4.75
CA LEU A 28 8.45 -7.25 5.86
C LEU A 28 7.41 -6.60 6.78
N PHE A 29 6.30 -6.12 6.20
CA PHE A 29 5.28 -5.34 6.92
C PHE A 29 4.01 -6.12 7.27
N VAL A 30 3.85 -7.36 6.77
CA VAL A 30 2.69 -8.20 7.09
C VAL A 30 2.79 -8.66 8.56
N PRO A 31 1.84 -8.27 9.42
CA PRO A 31 1.80 -8.77 10.79
C PRO A 31 1.42 -10.25 10.80
N LYS A 32 1.97 -11.03 11.75
CA LYS A 32 1.67 -12.47 11.89
C LYS A 32 0.18 -12.77 12.05
N HIS A 33 -0.57 -11.85 12.64
CA HIS A 33 -2.00 -11.99 12.92
C HIS A 33 -2.75 -10.72 12.51
N PRO A 34 -3.12 -10.56 11.23
CA PRO A 34 -3.87 -9.40 10.77
C PRO A 34 -5.30 -9.44 11.31
N GLU A 35 -5.76 -8.30 11.85
CA GLU A 35 -7.13 -8.15 12.33
C GLU A 35 -8.05 -7.79 11.16
N THR A 36 -9.03 -8.66 10.86
CA THR A 36 -9.97 -8.45 9.73
C THR A 36 -11.15 -7.55 10.09
N ARG A 37 -11.36 -7.25 11.38
CA ARG A 37 -12.44 -6.39 11.89
C ARG A 37 -11.92 -5.49 13.02
N SER A 38 -11.19 -4.44 12.66
CA SER A 38 -10.70 -3.45 13.61
C SER A 38 -11.77 -2.43 13.99
N ALA A 39 -11.72 -1.94 15.24
CA ALA A 39 -12.59 -0.86 15.70
C ALA A 39 -11.92 0.50 15.47
N VAL A 40 -12.63 1.45 14.83
CA VAL A 40 -12.10 2.79 14.48
C VAL A 40 -11.47 3.50 15.68
N LYS A 41 -12.13 3.47 16.84
CA LYS A 41 -11.61 4.08 18.08
C LYS A 41 -10.23 3.53 18.46
N LYS A 42 -10.04 2.21 18.32
CA LYS A 42 -8.78 1.56 18.65
C LYS A 42 -7.67 1.92 17.65
N VAL A 43 -8.03 2.06 16.37
CA VAL A 43 -7.09 2.54 15.35
C VAL A 43 -6.62 3.97 15.67
N GLN A 44 -7.54 4.87 16.02
CA GLN A 44 -7.21 6.25 16.38
C GLN A 44 -6.34 6.35 17.65
N GLU A 45 -6.62 5.54 18.67
CA GLU A 45 -5.78 5.45 19.88
C GLU A 45 -4.35 5.02 19.53
N LEU A 46 -4.19 4.05 18.61
CA LEU A 46 -2.89 3.57 18.17
C LEU A 46 -2.17 4.59 17.28
N GLU A 47 -2.88 5.24 16.38
CA GLU A 47 -2.35 6.33 15.54
C GLU A 47 -1.88 7.53 16.37
N GLY A 48 -2.50 7.77 17.54
CA GLY A 48 -2.07 8.82 18.46
C GLY A 48 -0.65 8.64 19.04
N PHE A 49 -0.05 7.46 18.92
CA PHE A 49 1.36 7.24 19.26
C PHE A 49 2.32 7.61 18.12
N LEU A 50 1.80 7.92 16.93
CA LEU A 50 2.57 8.28 15.74
C LEU A 50 2.40 9.77 15.42
N ASP A 51 3.50 10.43 15.03
CA ASP A 51 3.45 11.78 14.48
C ASP A 51 3.11 11.70 12.98
N VAL A 52 1.86 11.31 12.68
CA VAL A 52 1.38 11.04 11.32
C VAL A 52 1.54 12.28 10.43
N ASP A 53 1.22 13.47 10.95
CA ASP A 53 1.31 14.71 10.20
C ASP A 53 2.74 15.00 9.74
N LYS A 54 3.72 14.84 10.63
CA LYS A 54 5.13 15.00 10.27
C LYS A 54 5.58 13.93 9.28
N LEU A 55 5.21 12.66 9.49
CA LEU A 55 5.58 11.56 8.60
C LEU A 55 5.07 11.78 7.18
N VAL A 56 3.83 12.26 7.03
CA VAL A 56 3.24 12.60 5.74
C VAL A 56 3.95 13.78 5.09
N ALA A 57 4.20 14.86 5.85
CA ALA A 57 4.93 16.02 5.35
C ALA A 57 6.34 15.64 4.86
N ASP A 58 7.08 14.85 5.65
CA ASP A 58 8.42 14.36 5.29
C ASP A 58 8.41 13.44 4.06
N ALA A 59 7.34 12.67 3.84
CA ALA A 59 7.19 11.82 2.66
C ALA A 59 6.93 12.65 1.39
N VAL A 60 5.99 13.60 1.47
CA VAL A 60 5.67 14.50 0.35
C VAL A 60 6.88 15.34 -0.05
N ASN A 61 7.58 15.92 0.93
CA ASN A 61 8.76 16.75 0.68
C ASN A 61 9.94 16.01 0.02
N ARG A 62 9.98 14.67 0.14
CA ARG A 62 11.02 13.82 -0.45
C ARG A 62 10.59 13.10 -1.72
N THR A 63 9.38 13.35 -2.21
CA THR A 63 8.91 12.75 -3.46
C THR A 63 9.73 13.31 -4.63
N GLU A 64 10.17 12.44 -5.53
CA GLU A 64 10.88 12.85 -6.73
C GLU A 64 9.91 13.52 -7.71
N ASP A 65 10.26 14.73 -8.16
CA ASP A 65 9.49 15.45 -9.18
C ASP A 65 9.95 15.02 -10.57
N MET A 66 9.04 14.40 -11.32
CA MET A 66 9.28 13.91 -12.67
C MET A 66 9.00 14.97 -13.76
N SER A 67 8.80 16.24 -13.39
CA SER A 67 8.48 17.33 -14.34
C SER A 67 9.69 17.97 -15.05
N SER A 68 10.81 17.24 -15.17
CA SER A 68 12.00 17.66 -15.92
C SER A 68 12.05 17.08 -17.34
#